data_AF-A0A7W8RZN1-F1
#
_entry.id   AF-A0A7W8RZN1-F1
#
_cell.length_a   1.000
_cell.length_b   1.000
_cell.length_c   1.000
_cell.angle_alpha   90.00
_cell.angle_beta   90.00
_cell.angle_gamma   90.00
#
_symmetry.space_group_name_H-M   'P 1'
#
loop_
_entity.id
_entity.type
_entity.pdbx_description
1 polymer ?
#
loop_
_entity_poly.entity_id
_entity_poly.type
_entity_poly.pdbx_seq_one_letter_code
_entity_poly.pdbx_strand_id
1 'polypeptide(L)'
;MGKYSEETKLAVVKDYVSGTADLKVVARRHDVEVTSLRKWVAGYRSHGPAAFAARVVMVDVSDPKSGSMKIIDALRARFPAASIVAISGYFHAGPAMAGSVARQLGVDRALAKSFGCSELVEAVKALLGQQAIG
;
A
#
# COMPACT_ATOMS: atom_id res chain seq x y z
N MET A 1 -11.65 0.65 4.16
CA MET A 1 -10.79 -0.04 5.15
C MET A 1 -10.96 -1.54 4.95
N GLY A 2 -9.88 -2.32 4.85
CA GLY A 2 -10.00 -3.78 4.82
C GLY A 2 -10.53 -4.30 6.16
N LYS A 3 -11.33 -5.38 6.15
CA LYS A 3 -11.96 -5.97 7.36
C LYS A 3 -10.96 -6.33 8.48
N TYR A 4 -9.69 -6.55 8.13
CA TYR A 4 -8.63 -6.95 9.06
C TYR A 4 -7.38 -6.08 8.87
N SER A 5 -6.77 -5.65 9.97
CA SER A 5 -5.52 -4.88 9.95
C SER A 5 -4.33 -5.75 9.56
N GLU A 6 -3.20 -5.13 9.21
CA GLU A 6 -1.96 -5.85 8.91
C GLU A 6 -1.47 -6.65 10.12
N GLU A 7 -1.57 -6.05 11.30
CA GLU A 7 -1.19 -6.63 12.59
C GLU A 7 -2.04 -7.87 12.90
N THR A 8 -3.36 -7.79 12.69
CA THR A 8 -4.26 -8.94 12.84
C THR A 8 -3.85 -10.07 11.91
N LYS A 9 -3.70 -9.80 10.60
CA LYS A 9 -3.34 -10.83 9.61
C LYS A 9 -2.03 -11.52 9.97
N LEU A 10 -1.03 -10.75 10.38
CA LEU A 10 0.28 -11.26 10.78
C LEU A 10 0.18 -12.15 12.03
N ALA A 11 -0.61 -11.74 13.03
CA ALA A 11 -0.83 -12.53 14.24
C ALA A 11 -1.48 -13.88 13.93
N VAL A 12 -2.57 -13.89 13.15
CA VAL A 12 -3.28 -15.14 12.80
C VAL A 12 -2.38 -16.09 12.01
N VAL A 13 -1.61 -15.57 11.05
CA VAL A 13 -0.74 -16.41 10.22
C VAL A 13 0.44 -16.95 11.01
N LYS A 14 1.02 -16.17 11.92
CA LYS A 14 2.05 -16.67 12.84
C LYS A 14 1.53 -17.78 13.75
N ASP A 15 0.31 -17.63 14.28
CA ASP A 15 -0.35 -18.70 15.06
C ASP A 15 -0.46 -19.98 14.21
N TYR A 16 -0.97 -19.90 12.99
CA TYR A 16 -1.05 -21.07 12.11
C TYR A 16 0.32 -21.68 11.77
N VAL A 17 1.31 -20.86 11.41
CA VAL A 17 2.66 -21.32 11.02
C VAL A 17 3.43 -21.92 12.21
N SER A 18 3.06 -21.60 13.46
CA SER A 18 3.63 -22.25 14.65
C SER A 18 3.35 -23.77 14.73
N GLY A 19 2.40 -24.28 13.92
CA GLY A 19 2.10 -25.71 13.81
C GLY A 19 1.26 -26.27 14.96
N THR A 20 0.72 -25.41 15.84
CA THR A 20 -0.02 -25.84 17.04
C THR A 20 -1.47 -26.24 16.77
N ALA A 21 -2.04 -25.89 15.62
CA ALA A 21 -3.43 -26.17 15.29
C ALA A 21 -3.72 -26.14 13.77
N ASP A 22 -4.77 -26.85 13.37
CA ASP A 22 -5.27 -26.82 12.01
C ASP A 22 -5.85 -25.46 11.60
N LEU A 23 -5.87 -25.22 10.28
CA LEU A 23 -6.31 -23.95 9.70
C LEU A 23 -7.74 -23.55 10.14
N LYS A 24 -8.64 -24.52 10.30
CA LYS A 24 -10.01 -24.28 10.80
C LYS A 24 -10.04 -23.83 12.26
N VAL A 25 -9.17 -24.39 13.10
CA VAL A 25 -9.10 -24.09 14.53
C VAL A 25 -8.52 -22.69 14.73
N VAL A 26 -7.43 -22.36 14.03
CA VAL A 26 -6.83 -21.02 14.08
C VAL A 26 -7.81 -19.98 13.54
N ALA A 27 -8.46 -20.26 12.40
CA ALA A 27 -9.46 -19.35 11.84
C ALA A 27 -10.58 -19.01 12.83
N ARG A 28 -11.14 -20.04 13.50
CA ARG A 28 -12.17 -19.85 14.54
C ARG A 28 -11.65 -19.08 15.76
N ARG A 29 -10.44 -19.40 16.23
CA ARG A 29 -9.82 -18.76 17.40
C ARG A 29 -9.67 -17.25 17.22
N HIS A 30 -9.38 -16.81 15.99
CA HIS A 30 -9.17 -15.41 15.64
C HIS A 30 -10.37 -14.74 14.96
N ASP A 31 -11.54 -15.40 14.92
CA ASP A 31 -12.75 -14.91 14.24
C ASP A 31 -12.50 -14.47 12.78
N VAL A 32 -11.73 -15.28 12.04
CA VAL A 32 -11.46 -15.06 10.62
C VAL A 32 -12.02 -16.19 9.77
N GLU A 33 -12.34 -15.89 8.52
CA GLU A 33 -12.73 -16.92 7.58
C GLU A 33 -11.53 -17.81 7.20
N VAL A 34 -11.78 -19.12 7.14
CA VAL A 34 -10.82 -20.14 6.69
C VAL A 34 -10.25 -19.81 5.30
N THR A 35 -11.09 -19.29 4.40
CA THR A 35 -10.70 -18.85 3.05
C THR A 35 -9.73 -17.67 3.08
N SER A 36 -9.95 -16.71 3.98
CA SER A 36 -9.08 -15.55 4.19
C SER A 36 -7.72 -15.99 4.75
N LEU A 37 -7.73 -16.82 5.80
CA LEU A 37 -6.49 -17.35 6.40
C LEU A 37 -5.66 -18.14 5.37
N ARG A 38 -6.29 -18.98 4.55
CA ARG A 38 -5.59 -19.72 3.48
C ARG A 38 -4.86 -18.79 2.51
N LYS A 39 -5.52 -17.70 2.08
CA LYS A 39 -4.90 -16.70 1.20
C LYS A 39 -3.74 -15.98 1.89
N TRP A 40 -3.89 -15.62 3.16
CA TRP A 40 -2.84 -14.96 3.94
C TRP A 40 -1.62 -15.84 4.15
N VAL A 41 -1.82 -17.13 4.45
CA VAL A 41 -0.74 -18.11 4.58
C VAL A 41 0.02 -18.27 3.27
N ALA A 42 -0.69 -18.34 2.13
CA ALA A 42 -0.04 -18.41 0.83
C ALA A 42 0.82 -17.17 0.57
N GLY A 43 0.28 -15.96 0.80
CA GLY A 43 1.05 -14.73 0.67
C GLY A 43 2.27 -14.67 1.60
N TYR A 44 2.09 -15.05 2.87
CA TYR A 44 3.15 -15.07 3.87
C TYR A 44 4.27 -16.08 3.55
N ARG A 45 3.94 -17.23 2.98
CA ARG A 45 4.96 -18.20 2.54
C ARG A 45 5.80 -17.67 1.38
N SER A 46 5.23 -16.86 0.50
CA SER A 46 5.94 -16.28 -0.64
C SER A 46 6.72 -15.01 -0.31
N HIS A 47 6.20 -14.18 0.60
CA HIS A 47 6.72 -12.81 0.83
C HIS A 47 6.99 -12.49 2.31
N GLY A 48 6.84 -13.45 3.22
CA GLY A 48 6.98 -13.22 4.66
C GLY A 48 6.00 -12.17 5.20
N PRO A 49 6.38 -11.42 6.26
CA PRO A 49 5.56 -10.35 6.81
C PRO A 49 5.18 -9.25 5.79
N ALA A 50 6.01 -9.03 4.76
CA ALA A 50 5.75 -8.04 3.71
C ALA A 50 4.51 -8.38 2.87
N ALA A 51 3.99 -9.61 2.95
CA ALA A 51 2.71 -9.99 2.34
C ALA A 51 1.51 -9.16 2.84
N PHE A 52 1.64 -8.53 4.01
CA PHE A 52 0.58 -7.72 4.60
C PHE A 52 0.84 -6.21 4.52
N ALA A 53 2.07 -5.81 4.22
CA ALA A 53 2.44 -4.40 4.14
C ALA A 53 1.81 -3.74 2.91
N ALA A 54 1.28 -2.52 3.09
CA ALA A 54 0.94 -1.67 1.96
C ALA A 54 2.19 -1.43 1.08
N ARG A 55 2.08 -1.76 -0.22
CA ARG A 55 3.16 -1.52 -1.20
C ARG A 55 3.01 -0.19 -1.93
N VAL A 56 1.77 0.26 -2.10
CA VAL A 56 1.44 1.53 -2.73
C VAL A 56 0.37 2.21 -1.89
N VAL A 57 0.61 3.47 -1.56
CA VAL A 57 -0.33 4.35 -0.87
C VAL A 57 -0.69 5.48 -1.82
N MET A 58 -1.98 5.70 -2.02
CA MET A 58 -2.47 6.80 -2.84
C MET A 58 -3.11 7.85 -1.94
N VAL A 59 -2.73 9.12 -2.13
CA VAL A 59 -3.22 10.23 -1.31
C VAL A 59 -3.74 11.35 -2.19
N ASP A 60 -4.93 11.85 -1.85
CA ASP A 60 -5.49 13.04 -2.47
C ASP A 60 -4.90 14.29 -1.82
N VAL A 61 -4.26 15.13 -2.61
CA VAL A 61 -3.61 16.37 -2.20
C VAL A 61 -4.45 17.52 -2.74
N SER A 62 -5.46 17.92 -1.96
CA SER A 62 -6.40 18.99 -2.35
C SER A 62 -5.88 20.40 -2.10
N ASP A 63 -4.82 20.61 -1.31
CA ASP A 63 -4.21 21.94 -1.12
C ASP A 63 -2.67 21.82 -0.93
N PRO A 64 -1.86 22.33 -1.87
CA PRO A 64 -0.40 22.33 -1.74
C PRO A 64 0.14 23.36 -0.73
N LYS A 65 -0.70 24.23 -0.13
CA LYS A 65 -0.21 25.24 0.83
C LYS A 65 -0.22 24.69 2.26
N SER A 66 0.97 24.37 2.75
CA SER A 66 1.35 24.13 4.16
C SER A 66 0.78 22.88 4.88
N GLY A 67 -0.42 22.38 4.54
CA GLY A 67 -1.04 21.23 5.21
C GLY A 67 -0.63 19.85 4.65
N SER A 68 -0.39 19.78 3.34
CA SER A 68 -0.18 18.52 2.62
C SER A 68 1.16 17.84 2.91
N MET A 69 2.22 18.59 3.18
CA MET A 69 3.53 18.01 3.52
C MET A 69 3.48 17.21 4.82
N LYS A 70 2.75 17.70 5.84
CA LYS A 70 2.57 16.97 7.12
C LYS A 70 1.86 15.62 6.93
N ILE A 71 0.91 15.55 5.98
CA ILE A 71 0.21 14.31 5.65
C ILE A 71 1.19 13.34 4.98
N ILE A 72 2.00 13.83 4.04
CA ILE A 72 2.98 12.98 3.35
C ILE A 72 4.03 12.46 4.32
N ASP A 73 4.54 13.30 5.22
CA ASP A 73 5.48 12.89 6.27
C ASP A 73 4.87 11.81 7.18
N ALA A 74 3.63 12.00 7.62
CA ALA A 74 2.91 11.01 8.42
C ALA A 74 2.69 9.69 7.67
N LEU A 75 2.40 9.75 6.37
CA LEU A 75 2.25 8.56 5.53
C LEU A 75 3.58 7.84 5.32
N ARG A 76 4.69 8.56 5.12
CA ARG A 76 6.03 7.96 5.05
C ARG A 76 6.45 7.30 6.35
N ALA A 77 6.16 7.93 7.48
CA ALA A 77 6.43 7.35 8.79
C ALA A 77 5.59 6.08 9.04
N ARG A 78 4.32 6.07 8.61
CA ARG A 78 3.43 4.91 8.76
C ARG A 78 3.73 3.78 7.77
N PHE A 79 4.14 4.12 6.55
CA PHE A 79 4.37 3.18 5.45
C PHE A 79 5.76 3.39 4.82
N PRO A 80 6.86 3.12 5.57
CA PRO A 80 8.21 3.44 5.12
C PRO A 80 8.65 2.68 3.87
N ALA A 81 8.08 1.50 3.63
CA ALA A 81 8.37 0.65 2.48
C ALA A 81 7.39 0.85 1.31
N ALA A 82 6.33 1.67 1.47
CA ALA A 82 5.34 1.86 0.43
C ALA A 82 5.74 3.00 -0.52
N SER A 83 5.47 2.80 -1.81
CA SER A 83 5.48 3.91 -2.76
C SER A 83 4.25 4.80 -2.55
N ILE A 84 4.45 6.11 -2.46
CA ILE A 84 3.37 7.08 -2.31
C ILE A 84 3.07 7.74 -3.66
N VAL A 85 1.80 7.70 -4.06
CA VAL A 85 1.27 8.38 -5.24
C VAL A 85 0.38 9.52 -4.78
N ALA A 86 0.79 10.77 -5.02
CA ALA A 86 -0.06 11.93 -4.80
C ALA A 86 -0.99 12.14 -5.97
N ILE A 87 -2.25 12.49 -5.70
CA ILE A 87 -3.26 12.83 -6.70
C ILE A 87 -3.76 14.24 -6.41
N SER A 88 -3.79 15.14 -7.39
CA SER A 88 -4.33 16.49 -7.16
C SER A 88 -4.95 17.11 -8.41
N GLY A 89 -6.02 17.89 -8.23
CA GLY A 89 -6.54 18.77 -9.29
C GLY A 89 -5.72 20.04 -9.50
N TYR A 90 -4.80 20.37 -8.59
CA TYR A 90 -3.91 21.54 -8.69
C TYR A 90 -2.60 21.24 -9.43
N PHE A 91 -2.39 19.99 -9.85
CA PHE A 91 -1.22 19.65 -10.66
C PHE A 91 -1.45 20.14 -12.08
N HIS A 92 -1.06 21.39 -12.33
CA HIS A 92 -1.16 22.03 -13.62
C HIS A 92 0.08 21.70 -14.45
N ALA A 93 0.20 20.47 -14.93
CA ALA A 93 0.93 20.15 -16.16
C ALA A 93 1.05 18.63 -16.36
N GLY A 94 1.05 18.24 -17.63
CA GLY A 94 1.16 16.86 -18.08
C GLY A 94 2.45 16.15 -17.64
N PRO A 95 2.72 14.96 -18.21
CA PRO A 95 3.71 14.00 -17.70
C PRO A 95 5.11 14.55 -17.40
N ALA A 96 5.56 15.59 -18.11
CA ALA A 96 6.85 16.25 -17.89
C ALA A 96 6.97 16.93 -16.51
N MET A 97 5.88 17.48 -15.98
CA MET A 97 5.90 18.19 -14.70
C MET A 97 5.52 17.30 -13.52
N ALA A 98 4.87 16.15 -13.77
CA ALA A 98 4.53 15.17 -12.75
C ALA A 98 5.75 14.74 -11.91
N GLY A 99 6.92 14.58 -12.55
CA GLY A 99 8.16 14.27 -11.85
C GLY A 99 8.65 15.39 -10.93
N SER A 100 8.53 16.65 -11.36
CA SER A 100 8.92 17.81 -10.54
C SER A 100 8.03 17.98 -9.31
N VAL A 101 6.71 17.81 -9.49
CA VAL A 101 5.72 17.86 -8.41
C VAL A 101 5.96 16.73 -7.41
N ALA A 102 6.23 15.51 -7.89
CA ALA A 102 6.52 14.37 -7.03
C ALA A 102 7.73 14.63 -6.13
N ARG A 103 8.83 15.16 -6.69
CA ARG A 103 10.04 15.53 -5.94
C ARG A 103 9.77 16.62 -4.92
N GLN A 104 9.02 17.66 -5.29
CA GLN A 104 8.68 18.76 -4.37
C GLN A 104 7.84 18.28 -3.18
N LEU A 105 6.97 17.31 -3.40
CA LEU A 105 6.11 16.73 -2.37
C LEU A 105 6.77 15.59 -1.58
N GLY A 106 7.92 15.06 -2.01
CA GLY A 106 8.55 13.90 -1.37
C GLY A 106 7.85 12.56 -1.65
N VAL A 107 7.09 12.47 -2.75
CA VAL A 107 6.34 11.28 -3.17
C VAL A 107 7.00 10.61 -4.37
N ASP A 108 6.69 9.33 -4.61
CA ASP A 108 7.27 8.56 -5.72
C ASP A 108 6.65 8.95 -7.07
N ARG A 109 5.36 9.30 -7.07
CA ARG A 109 4.63 9.77 -8.26
C ARG A 109 3.58 10.83 -7.89
N ALA A 110 3.29 11.69 -8.84
CA ALA A 110 2.18 12.64 -8.81
C ALA A 110 1.27 12.43 -10.02
N LEU A 111 -0.05 12.39 -9.82
CA LEU A 111 -1.07 12.26 -10.85
C LEU A 111 -2.01 13.47 -10.81
N ALA A 112 -2.12 14.15 -11.95
CA ALA A 112 -3.01 15.29 -12.11
C ALA A 112 -4.44 14.79 -12.37
N LYS A 113 -5.42 15.27 -11.60
CA LYS A 113 -6.83 15.13 -12.00
C LYS A 113 -7.10 16.10 -13.16
N SER A 114 -7.82 15.72 -14.20
CA SER A 114 -8.50 14.45 -14.51
C SER A 114 -7.57 13.45 -15.22
N PHE A 115 -7.31 12.28 -14.63
CA PHE A 115 -6.51 11.20 -15.23
C PHE A 115 -7.39 10.03 -15.67
N GLY A 116 -6.91 9.23 -16.63
CA GLY A 116 -7.58 8.01 -17.09
C GLY A 116 -7.24 6.76 -16.27
N CYS A 117 -8.06 5.70 -16.39
CA CYS A 117 -7.78 4.42 -15.74
C CYS A 117 -6.44 3.81 -16.20
N SER A 118 -6.08 3.97 -17.48
CA SER A 118 -4.81 3.49 -18.03
C SER A 118 -3.62 4.18 -17.36
N GLU A 119 -3.68 5.49 -17.19
CA GLU A 119 -2.63 6.28 -16.55
C GLU A 119 -2.42 5.86 -15.09
N LEU A 120 -3.51 5.65 -14.35
CA LEU A 120 -3.46 5.12 -12.98
C LEU A 120 -2.80 3.74 -12.94
N VAL A 121 -3.24 2.83 -13.81
CA VAL A 121 -2.73 1.47 -13.86
C VAL A 121 -1.25 1.44 -14.22
N GLU A 122 -0.82 2.24 -15.20
CA GLU A 122 0.59 2.31 -15.60
C GLU A 122 1.46 2.94 -14.52
N ALA A 123 0.97 3.97 -13.81
CA ALA A 123 1.68 4.54 -12.67
C ALA A 123 1.89 3.52 -11.55
N VAL A 124 0.86 2.75 -11.19
CA VAL A 124 0.95 1.71 -10.15
C VAL A 124 1.82 0.54 -10.60
N LYS A 125 1.66 0.04 -11.84
CA LYS A 125 2.49 -1.04 -12.38
C LYS A 125 3.97 -0.67 -12.41
N ALA A 126 4.31 0.55 -12.84
CA ALA A 126 5.69 1.02 -12.85
C ALA A 126 6.31 0.95 -11.44
N LEU A 127 5.56 1.37 -10.41
CA LEU A 127 6.02 1.32 -9.02
C LEU A 127 6.14 -0.12 -8.48
N LEU A 128 5.17 -0.98 -8.79
CA LEU A 128 5.19 -2.38 -8.34
C LEU A 128 6.28 -3.20 -9.06
N GLY A 129 6.57 -2.91 -10.34
CA GLY A 129 7.61 -3.59 -11.12
C GLY A 129 9.04 -3.18 -10.75
N GLN A 130 9.24 -1.97 -10.23
CA GLN A 130 10.54 -1.47 -9.77
C GLN A 130 11.00 -2.07 -8.42
N GLN A 131 10.08 -2.70 -7.68
CA GLN A 131 10.34 -3.25 -6.34
C GLN A 131 10.71 -4.75 -6.36
N ALA A 132 11.08 -5.29 -7.52
CA ALA A 132 11.41 -6.71 -7.71
C ALA A 132 12.93 -7.00 -7.76
N ILE A 133 13.80 -6.02 -7.53
CA ILE A 133 15.25 -6.22 -7.53
C ILE A 133 15.85 -5.43 -6.36
N GLY A 134 16.24 -6.16 -5.32
CA GLY A 134 16.89 -5.68 -4.11
C GLY A 134 17.23 -6.86 -3.22
#